data_AF-A0A380P6Z2-F1
#
_entry.id   AF-A0A380P6Z2-F1
#
_cell.length_a   1.000
_cell.length_b   1.000
_cell.length_c   1.000
_cell.angle_alpha   90.00
_cell.angle_beta   90.00
_cell.angle_gamma   90.00
#
_symmetry.space_group_name_H-M   'P 1'
#
loop_
_entity.id
_entity.type
_entity.pdbx_description
1 polymer ?
#
loop_
_entity_poly.entity_id
_entity_poly.type
_entity_poly.pdbx_seq_one_letter_code
_entity_poly.pdbx_strand_id
1 'polypeptide(L)'
;MEKQVELKRSMGLLSGLSLVIGTVIGSGVFFKQAGVLQQAGSTTMGLVAWIAGGVITLAAGLTIAEVANRLPKTGGLFSYIEDLYGPTAGF
;
A
#
# COMPACT_ATOMS: atom_id res chain seq x y z
N MET A 1 -21.11 -9.51 -28.17
CA MET A 1 -20.41 -8.25 -27.84
C MET A 1 -20.46 -8.09 -26.34
N GLU A 2 -19.34 -8.31 -25.65
CA GLU A 2 -19.25 -8.00 -24.22
C GLU A 2 -19.37 -6.49 -24.05
N LYS A 3 -20.35 -6.06 -23.26
CA LYS A 3 -20.65 -4.66 -23.00
C LYS A 3 -19.54 -4.15 -22.08
N GLN A 4 -18.59 -3.38 -22.60
CA GLN A 4 -17.56 -2.78 -21.76
C GLN A 4 -18.23 -1.90 -20.71
N VAL A 5 -18.05 -2.28 -19.44
CA VAL A 5 -18.55 -1.51 -18.31
C VAL A 5 -17.62 -0.32 -18.13
N GLU A 6 -18.04 0.83 -18.64
CA GLU A 6 -17.29 2.07 -18.50
C GLU A 6 -17.51 2.63 -17.08
N LEU A 7 -16.48 2.55 -16.24
CA LEU A 7 -16.56 3.03 -14.86
C LEU A 7 -16.59 4.55 -14.84
N LYS A 8 -17.59 5.11 -14.15
CA LYS A 8 -17.65 6.55 -13.88
C LYS A 8 -16.48 6.94 -12.98
N ARG A 9 -15.64 7.88 -13.45
CA ARG A 9 -14.53 8.47 -12.68
C ARG A 9 -15.09 9.35 -11.54
N SER A 10 -15.49 8.74 -10.43
CA SER A 10 -16.05 9.43 -9.26
C SER A 10 -15.12 9.46 -8.04
N MET A 11 -13.98 8.77 -8.10
CA MET A 11 -12.99 8.77 -7.02
C MET A 11 -12.27 10.12 -6.94
N GLY A 12 -12.62 10.92 -5.93
CA GLY A 12 -11.89 12.12 -5.53
C GLY A 12 -10.92 11.85 -4.38
N LEU A 13 -10.28 12.92 -3.89
CA LEU A 13 -9.28 12.85 -2.81
C LEU A 13 -9.82 12.22 -1.53
N LEU A 14 -11.03 12.60 -1.09
CA LEU A 14 -11.63 12.07 0.14
C LEU A 14 -11.93 10.57 0.02
N SER A 15 -12.55 10.14 -1.08
CA SER A 15 -12.83 8.73 -1.30
C SER A 15 -11.54 7.90 -1.39
N GLY A 16 -10.51 8.43 -2.05
CA GLY A 16 -9.19 7.78 -2.12
C GLY A 16 -8.51 7.70 -0.75
N LEU A 17 -8.54 8.77 0.04
CA LEU A 17 -7.98 8.79 1.39
C LEU A 17 -8.69 7.80 2.31
N SER A 18 -10.03 7.78 2.29
CA SER A 18 -10.81 6.81 3.06
C SER A 18 -10.50 5.37 2.66
N LEU A 19 -10.28 5.09 1.37
CA LEU A 19 -9.86 3.78 0.89
C LEU A 19 -8.49 3.38 1.43
N VAL A 20 -7.50 4.29 1.40
CA VAL A 20 -6.16 4.02 1.94
C VAL A 20 -6.23 3.75 3.45
N ILE A 21 -6.94 4.58 4.21
CA ILE A 21 -7.11 4.38 5.67
C ILE A 21 -7.78 3.03 5.95
N GLY A 22 -8.85 2.71 5.24
CA GLY A 22 -9.61 1.47 5.44
C GLY A 22 -8.87 0.20 5.04
N THR A 23 -7.94 0.28 4.08
CA THR A 23 -7.13 -0.87 3.65
C THR A 23 -5.89 -1.06 4.53
N VAL A 24 -5.31 0.01 5.09
CA VAL A 24 -4.11 -0.06 5.93
C VAL A 24 -4.43 -0.37 7.38
N ILE A 25 -5.49 0.22 7.95
CA ILE A 25 -5.88 -0.05 9.34
C ILE A 25 -6.60 -1.40 9.42
N GLY A 26 -5.91 -2.38 10.00
CA GLY A 26 -6.45 -3.72 10.18
C GLY A 26 -6.02 -4.38 11.49
N SER A 27 -6.10 -5.71 11.52
CA SER A 27 -5.81 -6.52 12.72
C SER A 27 -4.37 -6.38 13.24
N GLY A 28 -3.43 -5.95 12.38
CA GLY A 28 -2.01 -5.79 12.73
C GLY A 28 -1.78 -4.90 13.95
N VAL A 29 -2.55 -3.82 14.11
CA VAL A 29 -2.42 -2.90 15.27
C VAL A 29 -2.83 -3.54 16.60
N PHE A 30 -3.60 -4.64 16.58
CA PHE A 30 -4.03 -5.34 17.78
C PHE A 30 -3.10 -6.52 18.10
N PHE A 31 -2.69 -7.28 17.09
CA PHE A 31 -1.90 -8.50 17.29
C PHE A 31 -0.38 -8.27 17.34
N LYS A 32 0.15 -7.24 16.67
CA LYS A 32 1.61 -7.02 16.61
C LYS A 32 2.17 -6.23 17.78
N GLN A 33 1.35 -5.52 18.55
CA GLN A 33 1.81 -4.65 19.65
C GLN A 33 2.66 -5.42 20.67
N ALA A 34 2.14 -6.54 21.17
CA ALA A 34 2.85 -7.36 22.16
C ALA A 34 4.21 -7.83 21.64
N GLY A 35 4.27 -8.26 20.38
CA GLY A 35 5.53 -8.70 19.75
C GLY A 35 6.53 -7.56 19.58
N VAL A 36 6.07 -6.38 19.16
CA VAL A 36 6.92 -5.19 19.00
C VAL A 36 7.48 -4.74 20.34
N LEU A 37 6.65 -4.65 21.39
CA LEU A 37 7.14 -4.26 22.72
C LEU A 37 8.13 -5.29 23.29
N GLN A 38 7.85 -6.58 23.13
CA GLN A 38 8.72 -7.65 23.64
C GLN A 38 10.10 -7.64 22.95
N GLN A 39 10.14 -7.42 21.63
CA GLN A 39 11.39 -7.39 20.86
C GLN A 39 12.14 -6.07 21.00
N ALA A 40 11.44 -4.95 21.12
CA ALA A 40 12.05 -3.63 21.28
C ALA A 40 12.65 -3.41 22.69
N GLY A 41 12.25 -4.20 23.69
CA GLY A 41 12.77 -4.17 25.06
C GLY A 41 12.33 -2.96 25.90
N SER A 42 11.70 -1.95 25.30
CA SER A 42 11.10 -0.81 26.01
C SER A 42 9.95 -0.19 25.21
N THR A 43 9.03 0.47 25.90
CA THR A 43 7.90 1.19 25.27
C THR A 43 8.38 2.28 24.31
N THR A 44 9.41 3.03 24.68
CA THR A 44 9.96 4.10 23.83
C THR A 44 10.53 3.54 22.53
N MET A 45 11.32 2.45 22.60
CA MET A 45 11.84 1.81 21.40
C MET A 45 10.73 1.19 20.54
N GLY A 46 9.68 0.66 21.15
CA GLY A 46 8.49 0.17 20.44
C GLY A 46 7.78 1.28 19.65
N LEU A 47 7.60 2.46 20.26
CA LEU A 47 7.02 3.62 19.57
C LEU A 47 7.90 4.12 18.42
N VAL A 48 9.22 4.19 18.62
CA VAL A 48 10.17 4.54 17.57
C VAL A 48 10.11 3.55 16.41
N ALA A 49 10.00 2.25 16.70
CA ALA A 49 9.87 1.21 15.66
C ALA A 49 8.59 1.39 14.83
N TRP A 50 7.46 1.75 15.46
CA TRP A 50 6.22 2.06 14.75
C TRP A 50 6.35 3.28 13.84
N ILE A 51 6.96 4.36 14.34
CA ILE A 51 7.20 5.57 13.55
C ILE A 51 8.12 5.27 12.36
N ALA A 52 9.21 4.55 12.59
CA ALA A 52 10.14 4.15 11.54
C ALA A 52 9.46 3.27 10.47
N GLY A 53 8.65 2.29 10.89
CA GLY A 53 7.85 1.47 9.98
C GLY A 53 6.86 2.30 9.16
N GLY A 54 6.23 3.30 9.78
CA GLY A 54 5.37 4.26 9.10
C GLY A 54 6.11 5.07 8.03
N VAL A 55 7.29 5.61 8.34
CA VAL A 55 8.11 6.36 7.38
C VAL A 55 8.55 5.49 6.20
N ILE A 56 9.01 4.26 6.47
CA ILE A 56 9.38 3.31 5.42
C ILE A 56 8.18 3.00 4.50
N THR A 57 7.01 2.77 5.09
CA THR A 57 5.78 2.47 4.34
C THR A 57 5.33 3.67 3.49
N LEU A 58 5.45 4.90 4.01
CA LEU A 58 5.16 6.11 3.26
C LEU A 58 6.10 6.27 2.06
N ALA A 59 7.40 6.06 2.24
CA ALA A 59 8.38 6.12 1.15
C ALA A 59 8.09 5.07 0.06
N ALA A 60 7.78 3.83 0.45
CA ALA A 60 7.37 2.78 -0.48
C ALA A 60 6.08 3.14 -1.22
N GLY A 61 5.08 3.66 -0.50
CA GLY A 61 3.80 4.08 -1.06
C GLY A 61 3.94 5.20 -2.10
N LEU A 62 4.75 6.22 -1.83
CA LEU A 62 5.03 7.30 -2.79
C LEU A 62 5.75 6.80 -4.04
N THR A 63 6.69 5.87 -3.88
CA THR A 63 7.40 5.25 -5.01
C THR A 63 6.44 4.49 -5.91
N ILE A 64 5.54 3.69 -5.34
CA ILE A 64 4.52 2.96 -6.10
C ILE A 64 3.51 3.92 -6.72
N ALA A 65 3.15 5.01 -6.04
CA ALA A 65 2.23 6.02 -6.58
C ALA A 65 2.79 6.70 -7.85
N GLU A 66 4.09 6.94 -7.92
CA GLU A 66 4.73 7.47 -9.13
C GLU A 66 4.62 6.50 -10.32
N VAL A 67 4.82 5.21 -10.07
CA VAL A 67 4.64 4.15 -11.08
C VAL A 67 3.18 4.03 -11.51
N ALA A 68 2.25 4.02 -10.55
CA ALA A 68 0.82 3.93 -10.81
C ALA A 68 0.29 5.12 -11.64
N ASN A 69 0.87 6.30 -11.45
CA ASN A 69 0.54 7.47 -12.25
C ASN A 69 1.06 7.37 -13.70
N ARG A 70 2.22 6.73 -13.92
CA ARG A 70 2.77 6.48 -15.27
C ARG A 70 2.07 5.33 -16.00
N LEU A 71 1.63 4.31 -15.27
CA LEU A 71 0.95 3.13 -15.79
C LEU A 71 -0.47 3.05 -15.21
N PRO A 72 -1.45 3.82 -15.73
CA PRO A 72 -2.80 3.92 -15.19
C PRO A 72 -3.67 2.73 -15.58
N LYS A 73 -3.24 1.53 -15.19
CA LYS A 73 -3.91 0.25 -15.44
C LYS A 73 -4.20 -0.49 -14.14
N THR A 74 -5.28 -1.25 -14.15
CA THR A 74 -5.65 -2.15 -13.06
C THR A 74 -4.79 -3.41 -13.08
N GLY A 75 -4.36 -3.88 -11.91
CA GLY A 75 -3.53 -5.08 -11.76
C GLY A 75 -2.41 -4.94 -10.71
N GLY A 76 -2.14 -3.71 -10.25
CA GLY A 76 -1.21 -3.45 -9.15
C GLY A 76 0.23 -3.86 -9.48
N LEU A 77 0.96 -4.34 -8.46
CA LEU A 77 2.39 -4.64 -8.56
C LEU A 77 2.72 -5.64 -9.67
N PHE A 78 1.96 -6.72 -9.83
CA PHE A 78 2.21 -7.70 -10.90
C PHE A 78 2.19 -7.04 -12.28
N SER A 79 1.17 -6.23 -12.54
CA SER A 79 1.05 -5.51 -13.81
C SER A 79 2.16 -4.46 -13.99
N TYR A 80 2.59 -3.80 -12.91
CA TYR A 80 3.70 -2.84 -12.98
C TYR A 80 5.03 -3.51 -13.28
N ILE A 81 5.31 -4.65 -12.63
CA ILE A 81 6.56 -5.40 -12.83
C ILE A 81 6.59 -6.05 -14.22
N GLU A 82 5.46 -6.59 -14.68
CA GLU A 82 5.33 -7.13 -16.04
C GLU A 82 5.65 -6.08 -17.11
N ASP A 83 5.14 -4.85 -16.98
CA ASP A 83 5.43 -3.79 -17.96
C ASP A 83 6.88 -3.30 -17.91
N LEU A 84 7.48 -3.28 -16.72
CA LEU A 84 8.82 -2.73 -16.52
C LEU A 84 9.93 -3.75 -16.84
N TYR A 85 9.72 -5.01 -16.50
CA TYR A 85 10.74 -6.06 -16.53
C TYR A 85 10.38 -7.27 -17.39
N GLY A 86 9.16 -7.30 -17.93
CA GLY A 86 8.67 -8.34 -18.83
C GLY A 86 7.84 -9.43 -18.14
N PRO A 87 7.22 -10.33 -18.95
CA PRO A 87 6.25 -11.32 -18.47
C PRO A 87 6.81 -12.31 -17.45
N THR A 88 8.10 -12.62 -17.51
CA THR A 88 8.74 -13.58 -16.59
C THR A 88 8.95 -13.03 -15.19
N ALA A 89 9.11 -11.71 -15.04
CA ALA A 89 9.28 -11.06 -13.75
C ALA A 89 7.92 -10.71 -13.09
N GLY A 90 6.88 -10.57 -13.91
CA GLY A 90 5.51 -10.27 -13.47
C GLY A 90 4.66 -11.50 -13.12
N PHE A 91 5.12 -12.71 -13.43
CA PHE A 91 4.49 -14.00 -13.09
C PHE A 91 4.87 -14.44 -11.67
#